data_AF-A0AA44II54-F1
#
_entry.id   AF-A0AA44II54-F1
#
_cell.length_a   1.000
_cell.length_b   1.000
_cell.length_c   1.000
_cell.angle_alpha   90.00
_cell.angle_beta   90.00
_cell.angle_gamma   90.00
#
_symmetry.space_group_name_H-M   'P 1'
#
loop_
_entity.id
_entity.type
_entity.pdbx_description
1 polymer ?
#
loop_
_entity_poly.entity_id
_entity_poly.type
_entity_poly.pdbx_seq_one_letter_code
_entity_poly.pdbx_strand_id
1 'polypeptide(L)'
;MIKKRLVLGLTFLICIFTLGCSKVENTSKEDDSKKISNEHNINKDNANKISFNDSLSEVKDKMYNACIYDSQDNAIKTMEEAKEYVKNILPDGIKEIESKYSEDKGVTYAKYGTEDFVYYVCYIHPYKPLENNIKNYDLNTVSGITFPRVEINSNWESSK
;
A
#
# COMPACT_ATOMS: atom_id res chain seq x y z
N MET A 1 3.57 5.16 -55.93
CA MET A 1 4.08 5.46 -54.57
C MET A 1 3.85 4.27 -53.66
N ILE A 2 4.91 3.53 -53.34
CA ILE A 2 4.88 2.28 -52.57
C ILE A 2 4.88 2.63 -51.07
N LYS A 3 3.79 2.35 -50.37
CA LYS A 3 3.70 2.45 -48.91
C LYS A 3 4.40 1.22 -48.30
N LYS A 4 5.63 1.39 -47.81
CA LYS A 4 6.31 0.37 -47.00
C LYS A 4 5.57 0.22 -45.68
N ARG A 5 4.93 -0.93 -45.45
CA ARG A 5 4.41 -1.32 -44.13
C ARG A 5 5.57 -1.91 -43.34
N LEU A 6 6.02 -1.19 -42.32
CA LEU A 6 6.99 -1.68 -41.33
C LEU A 6 6.23 -2.59 -40.37
N VAL A 7 6.33 -3.91 -40.55
CA VAL A 7 5.88 -4.90 -39.56
C VAL A 7 7.10 -5.24 -38.72
N LEU A 8 7.22 -4.63 -37.55
CA LEU A 8 8.23 -5.00 -36.57
C LEU A 8 7.62 -6.08 -35.67
N GLY A 9 7.84 -7.34 -36.04
CA GLY A 9 7.41 -8.50 -35.27
C GLY A 9 8.22 -8.65 -33.99
N LEU A 10 7.55 -8.61 -32.85
CA LEU A 10 8.15 -8.89 -31.54
C LEU A 10 8.12 -10.41 -31.31
N THR A 11 9.20 -11.10 -31.67
CA THR A 11 9.39 -12.52 -31.31
C THR A 11 9.78 -12.64 -29.84
N PHE A 12 8.84 -13.07 -29.00
CA PHE A 12 9.11 -13.47 -27.61
C PHE A 12 9.77 -14.86 -27.61
N LEU A 13 11.08 -14.89 -27.33
CA LEU A 13 11.83 -16.12 -27.11
C LEU A 13 11.67 -16.56 -25.65
N ILE A 14 10.84 -17.57 -25.40
CA ILE A 14 10.68 -18.16 -24.07
C ILE A 14 11.72 -19.28 -23.92
N CYS A 15 12.81 -19.00 -23.19
CA CYS A 15 13.73 -20.02 -22.72
C CYS A 15 13.20 -20.63 -21.42
N ILE A 16 12.48 -21.74 -21.53
CA ILE A 16 12.21 -22.66 -20.42
C ILE A 16 13.51 -23.41 -20.10
N PHE A 17 14.20 -23.01 -19.03
CA PHE A 17 15.28 -23.82 -18.45
C PHE A 17 14.67 -25.05 -17.78
N THR A 18 14.72 -26.17 -18.49
CA THR A 18 14.64 -27.51 -17.91
C THR A 18 15.95 -27.79 -17.16
N LEU A 19 15.92 -27.80 -15.84
CA LEU A 19 16.91 -28.51 -15.03
C LEU A 19 16.22 -29.71 -14.39
N GLY A 20 16.31 -30.83 -15.09
CA GLY A 20 15.98 -32.15 -14.58
C GLY A 20 17.18 -32.76 -13.86
N CYS A 21 16.89 -33.23 -12.64
CA CYS A 21 17.40 -34.41 -11.93
C CYS A 21 18.92 -34.67 -11.84
N SER A 22 19.37 -34.88 -10.60
CA SER A 22 20.23 -36.05 -10.33
C SER A 22 19.78 -36.74 -9.05
N LYS A 23 19.64 -38.07 -9.16
CA LYS A 23 19.18 -39.04 -8.16
C LYS A 23 20.41 -39.74 -7.59
N VAL A 24 20.52 -39.86 -6.25
CA VAL A 24 21.16 -41.01 -5.56
C VAL A 24 20.58 -41.12 -4.14
N GLU A 25 20.10 -42.31 -3.79
CA GLU A 25 19.76 -42.78 -2.43
C GLU A 25 21.04 -43.16 -1.66
N ASN A 26 21.11 -42.88 -0.36
CA ASN A 26 21.27 -43.88 0.72
C ASN A 26 21.66 -43.25 2.08
N THR A 27 20.90 -43.66 3.11
CA THR A 27 21.23 -43.91 4.53
C THR A 27 22.55 -43.39 5.14
N SER A 28 22.45 -42.66 6.25
CA SER A 28 22.79 -43.14 7.61
C SER A 28 23.28 -42.04 8.58
N LYS A 29 22.69 -42.06 9.78
CA LYS A 29 23.21 -41.82 11.14
C LYS A 29 23.81 -40.45 11.52
N GLU A 30 23.22 -39.94 12.60
CA GLU A 30 23.78 -39.22 13.75
C GLU A 30 25.27 -38.82 13.68
N ASP A 31 25.53 -37.53 13.92
CA ASP A 31 26.53 -37.20 14.94
C ASP A 31 26.19 -35.88 15.64
N ASP A 32 26.18 -35.96 16.96
CA ASP A 32 26.07 -34.86 17.90
C ASP A 32 27.30 -33.97 17.83
N SER A 33 27.11 -32.66 17.69
CA SER A 33 27.79 -31.64 18.50
C SER A 33 27.73 -30.28 17.82
N LYS A 34 27.09 -29.32 18.49
CA LYS A 34 27.72 -28.10 19.04
C LYS A 34 26.63 -27.08 19.33
N LYS A 35 26.29 -27.04 20.62
CA LYS A 35 25.58 -25.96 21.31
C LYS A 35 26.15 -24.60 20.88
N ILE A 36 25.37 -23.84 20.12
CA ILE A 36 25.39 -22.38 20.16
C ILE A 36 23.93 -21.96 20.29
N SER A 37 23.49 -21.86 21.55
CA SER A 37 22.30 -21.11 21.91
C SER A 37 22.54 -19.65 21.52
N ASN A 38 22.05 -19.25 20.35
CA ASN A 38 21.77 -17.86 20.09
C ASN A 38 20.54 -17.49 20.94
N GLU A 39 20.76 -17.25 22.23
CA GLU A 39 19.88 -16.39 23.00
C GLU A 39 19.97 -15.01 22.35
N HIS A 40 19.07 -14.79 21.39
CA HIS A 40 18.83 -13.47 20.87
C HIS A 40 18.28 -12.67 22.06
N ASN A 41 19.11 -11.78 22.57
CA ASN A 41 18.73 -10.78 23.56
C ASN A 41 17.71 -9.86 22.87
N ILE A 42 16.45 -10.30 22.82
CA ILE A 42 15.33 -9.48 22.37
C ILE A 42 15.15 -8.44 23.47
N ASN A 43 15.73 -7.26 23.24
CA ASN A 43 15.41 -6.06 24.01
C ASN A 43 13.88 -5.97 24.11
N LYS A 44 13.38 -6.13 25.33
CA LYS A 44 11.97 -6.22 25.68
C LYS A 44 11.20 -4.94 25.33
N ASP A 45 11.91 -3.86 25.00
CA ASP A 45 11.37 -2.57 24.59
C ASP A 45 10.86 -2.54 23.14
N ASN A 46 11.23 -3.51 22.30
CA ASN A 46 10.83 -3.58 20.88
C ASN A 46 9.58 -4.44 20.60
N ALA A 47 9.00 -5.10 21.61
CA ALA A 47 7.95 -6.10 21.41
C ALA A 47 6.60 -5.53 20.91
N ASN A 48 6.39 -4.21 21.00
CA ASN A 48 5.15 -3.53 20.59
C ASN A 48 5.35 -2.52 19.43
N LYS A 49 6.55 -2.47 18.82
CA LYS A 49 6.81 -1.53 17.73
C LYS A 49 6.21 -2.07 16.44
N ILE A 50 5.27 -1.33 15.85
CA ILE A 50 4.69 -1.65 14.55
C ILE A 50 5.81 -1.58 13.49
N SER A 51 6.06 -2.70 12.81
CA SER A 51 7.13 -2.85 11.82
C SER A 51 6.62 -2.56 10.41
N PHE A 52 7.34 -1.74 9.64
CA PHE A 52 6.94 -1.36 8.28
C PHE A 52 6.75 -2.57 7.36
N ASN A 53 7.66 -3.54 7.39
CA ASN A 53 7.59 -4.69 6.49
C ASN A 53 6.39 -5.58 6.80
N ASP A 54 6.11 -5.80 8.10
CA ASP A 54 4.97 -6.61 8.54
C ASP A 54 3.66 -5.90 8.20
N SER A 55 3.59 -4.60 8.52
CA SER A 55 2.45 -3.75 8.20
C SER A 55 2.17 -3.66 6.69
N LEU A 56 3.19 -3.47 5.85
CA LEU A 56 2.99 -3.42 4.40
C LEU A 56 2.57 -4.79 3.86
N SER A 57 3.20 -5.88 4.31
CA SER A 57 2.83 -7.24 3.87
C SER A 57 1.40 -7.60 4.24
N GLU A 58 0.90 -7.13 5.38
CA GLU A 58 -0.45 -7.42 5.85
C GLU A 58 -1.53 -6.74 4.99
N VAL A 59 -1.28 -5.49 4.55
CA VAL A 59 -2.33 -4.64 3.97
C VAL A 59 -2.16 -4.31 2.50
N LYS A 60 -1.04 -4.68 1.85
CA LYS A 60 -0.79 -4.34 0.43
C LYS A 60 -1.94 -4.75 -0.50
N ASP A 61 -2.39 -6.00 -0.40
CA ASP A 61 -3.48 -6.49 -1.25
C ASP A 61 -4.83 -5.87 -0.85
N LYS A 62 -5.06 -5.64 0.44
CA LYS A 62 -6.25 -4.95 0.95
C LYS A 62 -6.33 -3.54 0.39
N MET A 63 -5.24 -2.77 0.44
CA MET A 63 -5.16 -1.40 -0.07
C MET A 63 -5.39 -1.34 -1.59
N TYR A 64 -4.83 -2.28 -2.35
CA TYR A 64 -5.06 -2.36 -3.79
C TYR A 64 -6.53 -2.61 -4.10
N ASN A 65 -7.15 -3.57 -3.41
CA ASN A 65 -8.56 -3.92 -3.61
C ASN A 65 -9.55 -2.91 -3.02
N ALA A 66 -9.10 -2.09 -2.07
CA ALA A 66 -9.91 -1.09 -1.40
C ALA A 66 -9.94 0.27 -2.12
N CYS A 67 -9.20 0.41 -3.23
CA CYS A 67 -9.34 1.55 -4.09
C CYS A 67 -10.73 1.52 -4.74
N ILE A 68 -11.56 2.50 -4.40
CA ILE A 68 -12.91 2.62 -4.93
C ILE A 68 -13.02 3.99 -5.59
N TYR A 69 -13.59 4.02 -6.78
CA TYR A 69 -13.93 5.25 -7.47
C TYR A 69 -15.17 4.99 -8.32
N ASP A 70 -16.19 5.82 -8.15
CA ASP A 70 -17.33 5.85 -9.06
C ASP A 70 -17.16 7.01 -10.05
N SER A 71 -17.89 8.10 -9.85
CA SER A 71 -17.73 9.34 -10.60
C SER A 71 -17.72 10.51 -9.62
N GLN A 72 -17.10 11.62 -10.01
CA GLN A 72 -17.09 12.82 -9.18
C GLN A 72 -18.49 13.48 -9.04
N ASP A 73 -19.51 12.92 -9.67
CA ASP A 73 -20.91 13.37 -9.53
C ASP A 73 -21.70 12.52 -8.52
N ASN A 74 -21.17 11.37 -8.09
CA ASN A 74 -21.87 10.43 -7.21
C ASN A 74 -21.16 10.25 -5.87
N ALA A 75 -21.90 10.38 -4.77
CA ALA A 75 -21.41 9.97 -3.45
C ALA A 75 -21.57 8.45 -3.26
N ILE A 76 -20.51 7.81 -2.74
CA ILE A 76 -20.50 6.38 -2.40
C ILE A 76 -20.58 6.13 -0.89
N LYS A 77 -20.09 7.08 -0.08
CA LYS A 77 -20.04 7.02 1.40
C LYS A 77 -20.07 8.42 1.99
N THR A 78 -20.50 8.52 3.24
CA THR A 78 -20.17 9.70 4.06
C THR A 78 -18.66 9.73 4.36
N MET A 79 -18.13 10.90 4.71
CA MET A 79 -16.73 11.04 5.11
C MET A 79 -16.40 10.22 6.37
N GLU A 80 -17.35 10.08 7.29
CA GLU A 80 -17.19 9.27 8.51
C GLU A 80 -17.06 7.78 8.16
N GLU A 81 -17.98 7.26 7.35
CA GLU A 81 -17.93 5.87 6.85
C GLU A 81 -16.65 5.60 6.03
N ALA A 82 -16.19 6.58 5.27
CA ALA A 82 -14.95 6.47 4.50
C ALA A 82 -13.71 6.38 5.40
N LYS A 83 -13.66 7.18 6.47
CA LYS A 83 -12.59 7.11 7.47
C LYS A 83 -12.61 5.78 8.22
N GLU A 84 -13.79 5.29 8.59
CA GLU A 84 -13.94 3.97 9.22
C GLU A 84 -13.49 2.85 8.28
N TYR A 85 -13.91 2.90 7.02
CA TYR A 85 -13.48 1.95 6.00
C TYR A 85 -11.96 1.88 5.87
N VAL A 86 -11.30 3.05 5.79
CA VAL A 86 -9.83 3.15 5.72
C VAL A 86 -9.18 2.57 6.97
N LYS A 87 -9.69 2.86 8.17
CA LYS A 87 -9.17 2.28 9.42
C LYS A 87 -9.23 0.75 9.43
N ASN A 88 -10.29 0.16 8.87
CA ASN A 88 -10.45 -1.30 8.81
C ASN A 88 -9.50 -1.97 7.79
N ILE A 89 -8.87 -1.18 6.90
CA ILE A 89 -7.90 -1.68 5.92
C ILE A 89 -6.48 -1.59 6.48
N LEU A 90 -6.17 -0.51 7.18
CA LEU A 90 -4.84 -0.26 7.73
C LEU A 90 -4.55 -1.19 8.92
N PRO A 91 -3.26 -1.45 9.21
CA PRO A 91 -2.89 -2.24 10.38
C PRO A 91 -3.38 -1.62 11.69
N ASP A 92 -3.64 -2.47 12.67
CA ASP A 92 -4.03 -2.03 14.01
C ASP A 92 -3.01 -1.06 14.62
N GLY A 93 -3.50 -0.05 15.31
CA GLY A 93 -2.66 0.95 15.99
C GLY A 93 -2.20 2.12 15.11
N ILE A 94 -2.41 2.07 13.80
CA ILE A 94 -2.19 3.19 12.88
C ILE A 94 -3.23 4.31 13.12
N LYS A 95 -2.78 5.56 13.18
CA LYS A 95 -3.63 6.73 13.47
C LYS A 95 -3.51 7.80 12.38
N GLU A 96 -4.54 8.61 12.23
CA GLU A 96 -4.51 9.83 11.40
C GLU A 96 -3.54 10.84 12.02
N ILE A 97 -2.54 11.28 11.25
CA ILE A 97 -1.52 12.26 11.63
C ILE A 97 -1.93 13.66 11.15
N GLU A 98 -2.39 13.74 9.91
CA GLU A 98 -2.72 14.98 9.23
C GLU A 98 -3.81 14.71 8.19
N SER A 99 -4.67 15.70 7.98
CA SER A 99 -5.62 15.70 6.88
C SER A 99 -5.79 17.12 6.33
N LYS A 100 -5.68 17.27 5.00
CA LYS A 100 -5.74 18.56 4.33
C LYS A 100 -6.56 18.48 3.05
N TYR A 101 -7.54 19.37 2.94
CA TYR A 101 -8.35 19.54 1.75
C TYR A 101 -7.64 20.40 0.69
N SER A 102 -7.76 19.98 -0.58
CA SER A 102 -7.24 20.66 -1.77
C SER A 102 -8.42 21.07 -2.65
N GLU A 103 -8.78 22.35 -2.59
CA GLU A 103 -9.95 22.92 -3.27
C GLU A 103 -9.86 22.80 -4.79
N ASP A 104 -8.66 22.99 -5.35
CA ASP A 104 -8.36 22.88 -6.78
C ASP A 104 -8.64 21.48 -7.36
N LYS A 105 -8.62 20.44 -6.52
CA LYS A 105 -8.77 19.04 -6.92
C LYS A 105 -10.04 18.40 -6.40
N GLY A 106 -10.69 18.99 -5.40
CA GLY A 106 -11.77 18.34 -4.67
C GLY A 106 -11.32 17.10 -3.92
N VAL A 107 -10.12 17.11 -3.35
CA VAL A 107 -9.53 15.94 -2.69
C VAL A 107 -9.07 16.30 -1.28
N THR A 108 -9.42 15.47 -0.31
CA THR A 108 -8.78 15.49 1.01
C THR A 108 -7.65 14.48 1.05
N TYR A 109 -6.44 14.97 1.28
CA TYR A 109 -5.24 14.16 1.47
C TYR A 109 -5.03 13.90 2.96
N ALA A 110 -5.04 12.64 3.36
CA ALA A 110 -4.82 12.22 4.73
C ALA A 110 -3.56 11.35 4.84
N LYS A 111 -2.86 11.50 5.97
CA LYS A 111 -1.70 10.71 6.37
C LYS A 111 -2.09 9.87 7.56
N TYR A 112 -1.91 8.57 7.46
CA TYR A 112 -2.11 7.62 8.54
C TYR A 112 -0.80 6.91 8.82
N GLY A 113 -0.32 6.87 10.06
CA GLY A 113 0.97 6.24 10.29
C GLY A 113 1.47 6.27 11.72
N THR A 114 2.77 6.00 11.84
CA THR A 114 3.58 6.15 13.05
C THR A 114 4.66 7.22 12.80
N GLU A 115 5.57 7.36 13.76
CA GLU A 115 6.79 8.15 13.57
C GLU A 115 7.74 7.56 12.51
N ASP A 116 7.67 6.26 12.24
CA ASP A 116 8.61 5.55 11.35
C ASP A 116 8.10 5.45 9.91
N PHE A 117 6.79 5.46 9.67
CA PHE A 117 6.22 5.36 8.33
C PHE A 117 4.79 5.88 8.23
N VAL A 118 4.39 6.22 6.99
CA VAL A 118 3.11 6.87 6.68
C VAL A 118 2.45 6.24 5.46
N TYR A 119 1.17 5.87 5.60
CA TYR A 119 0.23 5.60 4.53
C TYR A 119 -0.43 6.89 4.08
N TYR A 120 -0.42 7.12 2.76
CA TYR A 120 -1.14 8.22 2.15
C TYR A 120 -2.49 7.71 1.67
N VAL A 121 -3.53 8.47 1.98
CA VAL A 121 -4.92 8.19 1.59
C VAL A 121 -5.51 9.44 0.97
N CYS A 122 -6.19 9.27 -0.17
CA CYS A 122 -6.96 10.34 -0.80
C CYS A 122 -8.44 10.03 -0.67
N TYR A 123 -9.22 11.01 -0.22
CA TYR A 123 -10.67 11.02 -0.29
C TYR A 123 -11.09 11.99 -1.39
N ILE A 124 -11.71 11.47 -2.44
CA ILE A 124 -12.20 12.27 -3.56
C ILE A 124 -13.62 12.71 -3.20
N HIS A 125 -13.87 14.01 -3.22
CA HIS A 125 -15.18 14.58 -2.91
C HIS A 125 -15.98 14.75 -4.20
N PRO A 126 -17.28 14.41 -4.19
CA PRO A 126 -18.14 14.70 -5.31
C PRO A 126 -18.41 16.21 -5.42
N TYR A 127 -18.83 16.66 -6.60
CA TYR A 127 -19.35 18.01 -6.77
C TYR A 127 -20.63 18.19 -5.95
N LYS A 128 -20.84 19.39 -5.41
CA LYS A 128 -22.16 19.77 -4.93
C LYS A 128 -23.12 19.85 -6.12
N PRO A 129 -24.41 19.53 -5.91
CA PRO A 129 -25.45 19.87 -6.89
C PRO A 129 -25.32 21.33 -7.28
N LEU A 130 -25.46 21.63 -8.58
CA LEU A 130 -25.22 22.95 -9.14
C LEU A 130 -26.08 24.03 -8.45
N GLU A 131 -25.50 24.74 -7.50
CA GLU A 131 -25.97 26.05 -7.05
C GLU A 131 -25.06 27.10 -7.66
N ASN A 132 -25.63 27.99 -8.48
CA ASN A 132 -24.98 29.21 -8.99
C ASN A 132 -23.75 29.02 -9.91
N ASN A 133 -23.62 27.89 -10.63
CA ASN A 133 -22.54 27.62 -11.59
C ASN A 133 -21.11 27.65 -11.01
N ILE A 134 -20.95 27.61 -9.68
CA ILE A 134 -19.65 27.50 -9.02
C ILE A 134 -19.40 26.02 -8.75
N LYS A 135 -18.30 25.48 -9.28
CA LYS A 135 -17.86 24.11 -8.96
C LYS A 135 -17.38 24.07 -7.50
N ASN A 136 -18.27 23.65 -6.61
CA ASN A 136 -17.97 23.38 -5.22
C ASN A 136 -17.99 21.86 -4.98
N TYR A 137 -17.31 21.40 -3.93
CA TYR A 137 -17.27 20.00 -3.56
C TYR A 137 -18.02 19.75 -2.25
N ASP A 138 -18.69 18.60 -2.12
CA ASP A 138 -19.31 18.17 -0.88
C ASP A 138 -18.29 17.46 0.00
N LEU A 139 -17.84 18.14 1.06
CA LEU A 139 -16.82 17.60 1.97
C LEU A 139 -17.37 16.56 2.95
N ASN A 140 -18.69 16.42 3.05
CA ASN A 140 -19.33 15.45 3.96
C ASN A 140 -19.43 14.06 3.35
N THR A 141 -19.19 13.93 2.04
CA THR A 141 -19.29 12.68 1.30
C THR A 141 -18.04 12.44 0.46
N VAL A 142 -17.84 11.19 0.06
CA VAL A 142 -16.75 10.78 -0.84
C VAL A 142 -17.33 10.05 -2.03
N SER A 143 -16.72 10.26 -3.20
CA SER A 143 -16.95 9.55 -4.46
C SER A 143 -15.85 8.54 -4.77
N GLY A 144 -14.71 8.65 -4.08
CA GLY A 144 -13.63 7.68 -4.18
C GLY A 144 -12.63 7.73 -3.03
N ILE A 145 -11.93 6.61 -2.86
CA ILE A 145 -10.89 6.39 -1.85
C ILE A 145 -9.72 5.72 -2.55
N THR A 146 -8.51 6.25 -2.39
CA THR A 146 -7.30 5.65 -2.99
C THR A 146 -6.12 5.67 -2.03
N PHE A 147 -5.22 4.70 -2.19
CA PHE A 147 -3.99 4.58 -1.40
C PHE A 147 -2.75 4.79 -2.29
N PRO A 148 -2.37 6.05 -2.61
CA PRO A 148 -1.36 6.32 -3.63
C PRO A 148 0.04 5.79 -3.29
N ARG A 149 0.42 5.75 -2.01
CA ARG A 149 1.75 5.28 -1.59
C ARG A 149 1.85 5.05 -0.08
N VAL A 150 2.94 4.39 0.31
CA VAL A 150 3.44 4.28 1.68
C VAL A 150 4.89 4.73 1.69
N GLU A 151 5.30 5.49 2.70
CA GLU A 151 6.67 6.00 2.83
C GLU A 151 7.24 5.69 4.21
N ILE A 152 8.53 5.34 4.26
CA ILE A 152 9.29 5.25 5.51
C ILE A 152 9.82 6.66 5.81
N ASN A 153 9.64 7.14 7.04
CA ASN A 153 10.23 8.38 7.52
C ASN A 153 11.73 8.15 7.74
N SER A 154 12.56 8.55 6.78
CA SER A 154 14.01 8.33 6.77
C SER A 154 14.81 9.22 7.73
N ASN A 155 14.18 9.94 8.66
CA ASN A 155 14.85 10.92 9.53
C ASN A 155 15.55 10.34 10.77
N TRP A 156 15.82 9.03 10.85
CA TRP A 156 16.46 8.45 12.05
C TRP A 156 17.75 7.63 11.80
N GLU A 157 18.14 7.33 10.56
CA GLU A 157 19.38 6.58 10.32
C GLU A 157 20.60 7.45 9.95
N SER A 158 20.46 8.76 9.83
CA SER A 158 21.57 9.67 9.47
C SER A 158 22.29 10.31 10.67
N SER A 159 22.11 9.80 11.89
CA SER A 159 22.76 10.33 13.11
C SER A 159 23.40 9.24 13.99
N LYS A 160 23.96 8.19 13.40
CA LYS A 160 24.89 7.28 14.09
C LYS A 160 26.33 7.58 13.70
#